data_AF-A0A4S2HAY4-F1
#
_entry.id   AF-A0A4S2HAY4-F1
#
_cell.length_a   1.000
_cell.length_b   1.000
_cell.length_c   1.000
_cell.angle_alpha   90.00
_cell.angle_beta   90.00
_cell.angle_gamma   90.00
#
_symmetry.space_group_name_H-M   'P 1'
#
loop_
_entity.id
_entity.type
_entity.pdbx_description
1 polymer ?
#
loop_
_entity_poly.entity_id
_entity_poly.type
_entity_poly.pdbx_seq_one_letter_code
_entity_poly.pdbx_strand_id
1 'polypeptide(L)'
;MRIDGLAGAGIPYLSMMKKALPKEEPKKKKFKSHRLTEIDPKTKKPRLKRGVSTERAVEVLFMFENADVTPNQIEGMKQTIENQRQRILKLEDW
;
A
#
# COMPACT_ATOMS: atom_id res chain seq x y z
N MET A 1 -14.33 -19.03 22.91
CA MET A 1 -14.98 -18.13 23.92
C MET A 1 -14.54 -16.70 23.62
N ARG A 2 -15.44 -15.79 23.23
CA ARG A 2 -15.08 -14.40 22.89
C ARG A 2 -14.92 -13.59 24.18
N ILE A 3 -13.68 -13.23 24.52
CA ILE A 3 -13.31 -12.54 25.78
C ILE A 3 -13.82 -11.10 25.81
N ASP A 4 -14.16 -10.53 24.64
CA ASP A 4 -14.57 -9.14 24.49
C ASP A 4 -15.90 -8.82 25.19
N GLY A 5 -16.80 -9.81 25.31
CA GLY A 5 -18.05 -9.66 26.04
C GLY A 5 -17.92 -9.70 27.57
N LEU A 6 -16.79 -10.19 28.11
CA LEU A 6 -16.54 -10.26 29.57
C LEU A 6 -15.81 -9.03 30.11
N ALA A 7 -15.23 -8.20 29.25
CA ALA A 7 -14.51 -6.99 29.67
C ALA A 7 -15.42 -5.93 30.32
N GLY A 8 -16.73 -5.95 30.03
CA GLY A 8 -17.73 -5.10 30.68
C GLY A 8 -18.20 -5.61 32.05
N ALA A 9 -17.81 -6.81 32.47
CA ALA A 9 -18.31 -7.47 33.69
C ALA A 9 -17.44 -7.20 34.95
N GLY A 10 -16.49 -6.27 34.89
CA GLY A 10 -15.70 -5.86 36.05
C GLY A 10 -14.74 -6.92 36.61
N ILE A 11 -14.41 -7.96 35.84
CA ILE A 11 -13.57 -9.07 36.28
C ILE A 11 -12.13 -8.58 36.47
N PRO A 12 -11.58 -8.60 37.71
CA PRO A 12 -10.21 -8.19 37.97
C PRO A 12 -9.23 -9.07 37.18
N TYR A 13 -8.13 -8.49 36.70
CA TYR A 13 -7.06 -9.16 35.94
C TYR A 13 -7.36 -9.63 34.51
N LEU A 14 -8.59 -9.54 34.02
CA LEU A 14 -8.92 -9.91 32.63
C LEU A 14 -8.12 -9.08 31.61
N SER A 15 -7.87 -7.80 31.93
CA SER A 15 -7.04 -6.89 31.12
C SER A 15 -5.57 -7.30 31.07
N MET A 16 -5.06 -7.93 32.12
CA MET A 16 -3.69 -8.45 32.20
C MET A 16 -3.54 -9.73 31.37
N MET A 17 -4.54 -10.61 31.42
CA MET A 17 -4.57 -11.82 30.57
C MET A 17 -4.66 -11.47 29.08
N LYS A 18 -5.42 -10.44 28.71
CA LYS A 18 -5.49 -9.96 27.30
C LYS A 18 -4.14 -9.47 26.79
N LYS A 19 -3.31 -8.86 27.65
CA LYS A 19 -1.96 -8.37 27.31
C LYS A 19 -0.94 -9.50 27.17
N ALA A 20 -1.15 -10.62 27.87
CA ALA A 20 -0.27 -11.79 27.83
C ALA A 20 -0.55 -12.72 26.64
N LEU A 21 -1.63 -12.49 25.88
CA LEU A 21 -1.88 -13.21 24.64
C LEU A 21 -0.87 -12.80 23.57
N PRO A 22 -0.33 -13.75 22.78
CA PRO A 22 0.53 -13.43 21.65
C PRO A 22 -0.23 -12.48 20.71
N LYS A 23 0.28 -11.27 20.53
CA LYS A 23 -0.27 -10.33 19.55
C LYS A 23 -0.04 -10.94 18.16
N GLU A 24 -1.10 -11.22 17.43
CA GLU A 24 -0.99 -11.53 16.01
C GLU A 24 -0.29 -10.35 15.32
N GLU A 25 0.87 -10.62 14.70
CA GLU A 25 1.59 -9.58 13.96
C GLU A 25 0.66 -8.98 12.89
N PRO A 26 0.60 -7.65 12.76
CA PRO A 26 -0.23 -7.03 11.74
C PRO A 26 0.23 -7.53 10.37
N LYS A 27 -0.64 -8.28 9.68
CA LYS A 27 -0.39 -8.78 8.32
C LYS A 27 -0.06 -7.56 7.45
N LYS A 28 1.20 -7.43 7.03
CA LYS A 28 1.67 -6.33 6.19
C LYS A 28 0.78 -6.24 4.94
N LYS A 29 -0.02 -5.17 4.83
CA LYS A 29 -0.84 -4.88 3.64
C LYS A 29 0.11 -4.82 2.44
N LYS A 30 -0.07 -5.72 1.46
CA LYS A 30 0.69 -5.69 0.22
C LYS A 30 0.28 -4.46 -0.59
N PHE A 31 1.10 -3.43 -0.60
CA PHE A 31 0.89 -2.29 -1.49
C PHE A 31 0.95 -2.76 -2.94
N LYS A 32 -0.09 -2.46 -3.71
CA LYS A 32 -0.09 -2.72 -5.16
C LYS A 32 0.89 -1.75 -5.81
N SER A 33 2.00 -2.26 -6.32
CA SER A 33 2.95 -1.45 -7.09
C SER A 33 2.35 -1.09 -8.44
N HIS A 34 2.25 0.21 -8.73
CA HIS A 34 1.76 0.74 -10.01
C HIS A 34 2.79 0.69 -11.15
N ARG A 35 4.01 0.19 -10.89
CA ARG A 35 5.03 0.04 -11.94
C ARG A 35 4.56 -0.92 -13.02
N LEU A 36 4.81 -0.57 -14.28
CA LEU A 36 4.56 -1.44 -15.45
C LEU A 36 5.57 -2.59 -15.55
N THR A 37 6.73 -2.45 -14.90
CA THR A 37 7.79 -3.45 -14.86
C THR A 37 7.92 -4.11 -13.49
N GLU A 38 8.46 -5.31 -13.50
CA GLU A 38 8.90 -6.09 -12.34
C GLU A 38 10.32 -6.60 -12.56
N ILE A 39 11.02 -6.95 -11.47
CA ILE A 39 12.33 -7.60 -11.58
C ILE A 39 12.09 -9.10 -11.73
N ASP A 40 12.63 -9.69 -12.79
CA ASP A 40 12.59 -11.13 -12.98
C ASP A 40 13.42 -11.80 -11.85
N PRO A 41 12.82 -12.72 -11.07
CA PRO A 41 13.53 -13.34 -9.96
C PRO A 41 14.72 -14.19 -10.41
N LYS A 42 14.68 -14.73 -11.65
CA LYS A 42 15.70 -15.62 -12.21
C LYS A 42 16.84 -14.84 -12.88
N THR A 43 16.52 -13.85 -13.70
CA THR A 43 17.54 -13.11 -14.47
C THR A 43 17.99 -11.82 -13.80
N LYS A 44 17.29 -11.37 -12.75
CA LYS A 44 17.49 -10.07 -12.07
C LYS A 44 17.35 -8.85 -13.00
N LYS A 45 16.86 -9.05 -14.22
CA LYS A 45 16.62 -7.98 -15.19
C LYS A 45 15.20 -7.42 -15.04
N PRO A 46 14.98 -6.13 -15.33
CA PRO A 46 13.65 -5.58 -15.44
C PRO A 46 12.91 -6.22 -16.62
N ARG A 47 11.65 -6.59 -16.40
CA ARG A 47 10.74 -7.07 -17.45
C ARG A 47 9.36 -6.45 -17.27
N LEU A 48 8.54 -6.44 -18.32
CA LEU A 48 7.13 -6.05 -18.18
C LEU A 48 6.39 -7.02 -17.27
N LYS A 49 5.46 -6.49 -16.48
CA LYS A 49 4.57 -7.31 -15.64
C LYS A 49 3.68 -8.18 -16.50
N ARG A 50 3.34 -9.36 -15.97
CA ARG A 50 2.38 -10.25 -16.60
C ARG A 50 1.02 -9.53 -16.76
N GLY A 51 0.51 -9.47 -17.98
CA GLY A 51 -0.74 -8.78 -18.33
C GLY A 51 -0.58 -7.33 -18.78
N VAL A 52 0.64 -6.77 -18.80
CA VAL A 52 0.93 -5.50 -19.45
C VAL A 52 1.40 -5.79 -20.87
N SER A 53 0.67 -5.31 -21.87
CA SER A 53 1.09 -5.40 -23.26
C SER A 53 2.20 -4.41 -23.58
N THR A 54 2.98 -4.71 -24.62
CA THR A 54 4.05 -3.83 -25.10
C THR A 54 3.47 -2.50 -25.56
N GLU A 55 2.34 -2.53 -26.27
CA GLU A 55 1.61 -1.35 -26.74
C GLU A 55 1.23 -0.44 -25.57
N ARG A 56 0.69 -1.01 -24.48
CA ARG A 56 0.35 -0.25 -23.29
C ARG A 56 1.57 0.37 -22.61
N ALA A 57 2.69 -0.34 -22.62
CA ALA A 57 3.93 0.20 -22.08
C ALA A 57 4.46 1.36 -22.92
N VAL A 58 4.40 1.25 -24.26
CA VAL A 58 4.79 2.30 -25.20
C VAL A 58 3.90 3.53 -25.07
N GLU A 59 2.58 3.36 -25.01
CA GLU A 59 1.64 4.48 -24.79
C GLU A 59 1.98 5.26 -23.52
N VAL A 60 2.19 4.55 -22.40
CA VAL A 60 2.49 5.22 -21.14
C VAL A 60 3.85 5.91 -21.18
N LEU A 61 4.85 5.28 -21.80
CA LEU A 61 6.17 5.89 -21.99
C LEU A 61 6.06 7.16 -22.83
N PHE A 62 5.32 7.10 -23.94
CA PHE A 62 5.05 8.23 -24.82
C PHE A 62 4.32 9.36 -24.07
N MET A 63 3.32 9.04 -23.26
CA MET A 63 2.63 10.04 -22.42
C MET A 63 3.57 10.70 -21.40
N PHE A 64 4.56 9.97 -20.87
CA PHE A 64 5.56 10.54 -19.96
C PHE A 64 6.62 11.36 -20.68
N GLU A 65 7.09 10.92 -21.85
CA GLU A 65 8.09 11.63 -22.65
C GLU A 65 7.54 12.92 -23.26
N ASN A 66 6.27 12.91 -23.67
CA ASN A 66 5.56 14.06 -24.24
C ASN A 66 4.74 14.84 -23.20
N ALA A 67 4.78 14.42 -21.94
CA ALA A 67 4.31 15.26 -20.87
C ALA A 67 5.33 16.40 -20.74
N ASP A 68 4.94 17.61 -21.16
CA ASP A 68 5.67 18.88 -20.93
C ASP A 68 5.69 19.24 -19.42
N VAL A 69 6.11 18.28 -18.60
CA VAL A 69 6.05 18.32 -17.15
C VAL A 69 7.48 18.32 -16.67
N THR A 70 7.90 19.48 -16.18
CA THR A 70 9.23 19.68 -15.62
C THR A 70 9.43 18.80 -14.37
N PRO A 71 10.69 18.42 -14.03
CA PRO A 71 10.97 17.64 -12.83
C PRO A 71 10.38 18.22 -11.54
N ASN A 72 10.31 19.55 -11.43
CA ASN A 72 9.69 20.25 -10.29
C ASN A 72 8.17 20.02 -10.21
N GLN A 73 7.49 20.01 -11.36
CA GLN A 73 6.06 19.71 -11.43
C GLN A 73 5.80 18.24 -11.08
N ILE A 74 6.68 17.31 -11.50
CA ILE A 74 6.59 15.90 -11.10
C ILE A 74 6.70 15.75 -9.58
N GLU A 75 7.61 16.49 -8.94
CA GLU A 75 7.76 16.44 -7.47
C GLU A 75 6.53 17.02 -6.74
N GLY A 76 5.98 18.13 -7.25
CA GLY A 76 4.71 18.67 -6.74
C GLY A 76 3.54 17.69 -6.90
N MET A 77 3.49 16.96 -8.02
CA MET A 77 2.48 15.92 -8.26
C MET A 77 2.64 14.74 -7.28
N LYS A 78 3.86 14.30 -6.99
CA LYS A 78 4.11 13.25 -5.97
C LYS A 78 3.61 13.67 -4.60
N GLN A 79 3.91 14.90 -4.18
CA GLN A 79 3.44 15.42 -2.89
C GLN A 79 1.91 15.49 -2.83
N THR A 80 1.27 15.89 -3.93
CA THR A 80 -0.19 15.93 -4.04
C THR A 80 -0.80 14.53 -3.93
N ILE A 81 -0.21 13.54 -4.60
CA ILE A 81 -0.65 12.13 -4.52
C ILE A 81 -0.50 11.60 -3.09
N GLU A 82 0.61 11.90 -2.41
CA GLU A 82 0.80 11.46 -1.03
C GLU A 82 -0.23 12.09 -0.08
N ASN A 83 -0.48 13.40 -0.21
CA ASN A 83 -1.51 14.08 0.55
C ASN A 83 -2.91 13.47 0.33
N GLN A 84 -3.24 13.11 -0.92
CA GLN A 84 -4.50 12.44 -1.25
C GLN A 84 -4.58 11.04 -0.66
N ARG A 85 -3.48 10.26 -0.71
CA ARG A 85 -3.39 8.93 -0.07
C ARG A 85 -3.65 9.03 1.42
N GLN A 86 -3.01 9.97 2.11
CA GLN A 86 -3.21 10.18 3.54
C GLN A 86 -4.67 10.56 3.87
N ARG A 87 -5.32 11.35 3.01
CA ARG A 87 -6.75 11.69 3.18
C ARG A 87 -7.66 10.47 2.99
N ILE A 88 -7.41 9.65 1.97
CA ILE A 88 -8.17 8.43 1.73
C ILE A 88 -7.98 7.44 2.88
N LEU A 89 -6.75 7.25 3.37
CA LEU A 89 -6.47 6.40 4.53
C LEU A 89 -7.27 6.85 5.76
N LYS A 90 -7.30 8.15 6.05
CA LYS A 90 -8.11 8.70 7.16
C LYS A 90 -9.62 8.48 6.99
N LEU A 91 -10.11 8.41 5.75
CA LEU A 91 -11.52 8.15 5.45
C LEU A 91 -11.86 6.65 5.49
N GLU A 92 -10.92 5.77 5.12
CA GLU A 92 -11.08 4.32 5.21
C GLU A 92 -10.98 3.80 6.66
N ASP A 93 -10.34 4.56 7.55
CA ASP A 93 -10.22 4.25 8.98
C ASP A 93 -11.42 4.75 9.82
N TRP A 94 -12.44 5.38 9.22
CA TRP A 94 -13.72 5.79 9.84
C TRP A 94 -14.83 4.78 9.54
#